data_AF-A0A8J1ZMN2-F1
#
_entry.id   AF-A0A8J1ZMN2-F1
#
_cell.length_a   1.000
_cell.length_b   1.000
_cell.length_c   1.000
_cell.angle_alpha   90.00
_cell.angle_beta   90.00
_cell.angle_gamma   90.00
#
_symmetry.space_group_name_H-M   'P 1'
#
loop_
_entity.id
_entity.type
_entity.pdbx_description
1 polymer ?
#
loop_
_entity_poly.entity_id
_entity_poly.type
_entity_poly.pdbx_seq_one_letter_code
_entity_poly.pdbx_strand_id
1 'polypeptide(L)'
;MTSSQLTEAQTGLEATIEGLQSRPELNGARGKVLKFLPEKNRFQVRLASDESCLSVKATNLQFEGADRADAELQTSRVTSDRANAFRVMEVEGRGKGVIALEMLKKGDALWVETPVLSHCRPAQFANSPSWDPEEIVRLWDQFSALAENDKGRLWSLASKNNQFLPPPQELVQTFATNSFGPEENTRMADVADASTGSLASDMLFLLTARLNHSCRPNCSRRVTGGKVTVFAARDIEKGEELTFSYIGFWHDHRFRQQVLQGNYGFVCKCPVCGLPPSELAESDARRRRFDRLDDELPKLRKAKLWKKVLQTCAELWAIRKEEGDETSMFFVEEHERLAREKLGKSKK
;
A
#
# COMPACT_ATOMS: atom_id res chain seq x y z
N MET A 1 33.67 -7.64 3.99
CA MET A 1 33.44 -8.31 2.69
C MET A 1 33.08 -7.24 1.67
N THR A 2 33.66 -7.33 0.49
CA THR A 2 33.89 -6.25 -0.47
C THR A 2 32.65 -5.76 -1.22
N SER A 3 32.66 -4.46 -1.53
CA SER A 3 31.65 -3.63 -2.19
C SER A 3 31.39 -3.97 -3.68
N SER A 4 30.94 -5.18 -4.01
CA SER A 4 30.70 -5.56 -5.42
C SER A 4 29.48 -6.43 -5.70
N GLN A 5 28.33 -6.13 -5.09
CA GLN A 5 27.05 -6.78 -5.45
C GLN A 5 25.89 -5.80 -5.30
N LEU A 6 25.86 -4.76 -6.13
CA LEU A 6 24.71 -3.85 -6.22
C LEU A 6 24.50 -3.54 -7.71
N THR A 7 23.28 -3.82 -8.22
CA THR A 7 22.64 -3.29 -9.47
C THR A 7 22.41 -4.20 -10.69
N GLU A 8 22.69 -5.51 -10.65
CA GLU A 8 22.38 -6.42 -11.78
C GLU A 8 20.89 -6.72 -11.98
N ALA A 9 20.02 -6.46 -10.99
CA ALA A 9 18.61 -6.88 -11.03
C ALA A 9 17.73 -6.20 -12.10
N GLN A 10 18.19 -5.09 -12.68
CA GLN A 10 17.51 -4.40 -13.78
C GLN A 10 18.26 -4.56 -15.10
N THR A 11 19.46 -5.18 -15.07
CA THR A 11 20.20 -5.55 -16.28
C THR A 11 19.39 -6.59 -17.04
N GLY A 12 19.14 -6.31 -18.31
CA GLY A 12 18.37 -7.16 -19.18
C GLY A 12 16.91 -6.73 -19.35
N LEU A 13 16.38 -5.84 -18.50
CA LEU A 13 15.03 -5.30 -18.67
C LEU A 13 14.98 -4.34 -19.85
N GLU A 14 13.87 -4.35 -20.57
CA GLU A 14 13.54 -3.33 -21.57
C GLU A 14 12.95 -2.10 -20.88
N ALA A 15 13.21 -0.91 -21.42
CA ALA A 15 12.69 0.34 -20.89
C ALA A 15 12.53 1.37 -22.01
N THR A 16 11.52 2.22 -21.89
CA THR A 16 11.31 3.43 -22.69
C THR A 16 11.93 4.63 -21.97
N ILE A 17 12.60 5.49 -22.72
CA ILE A 17 13.19 6.72 -22.20
C ILE A 17 12.12 7.81 -22.16
N GLU A 18 11.95 8.46 -21.01
CA GLU A 18 11.02 9.58 -20.85
C GLU A 18 11.65 10.76 -20.08
N GLY A 19 11.14 11.98 -20.29
CA GLY A 19 11.55 13.17 -19.55
C GLY A 19 13.03 13.57 -19.70
N LEU A 20 13.74 13.08 -20.72
CA LEU A 20 15.15 13.35 -20.96
C LEU A 20 15.32 14.75 -21.57
N GLN A 21 15.75 15.71 -20.75
CA GLN A 21 15.90 17.11 -21.18
C GLN A 21 17.13 17.34 -22.07
N SER A 22 18.21 16.57 -21.88
CA SER A 22 19.46 16.76 -22.62
C SER A 22 19.38 16.31 -24.09
N ARG A 23 18.48 15.37 -24.37
CA ARG A 23 18.22 14.79 -25.70
C ARG A 23 16.73 14.49 -25.85
N PRO A 24 15.88 15.53 -25.99
CA PRO A 24 14.44 15.37 -26.03
C PRO A 24 13.95 14.47 -27.17
N GLU A 25 14.72 14.38 -28.26
CA GLU A 25 14.46 13.52 -29.41
C GLU A 25 14.49 12.02 -29.09
N LEU A 26 15.09 11.64 -27.96
CA LEU A 26 15.14 10.26 -27.49
C LEU A 26 13.98 9.92 -26.54
N ASN A 27 13.10 10.87 -26.22
CA ASN A 27 11.90 10.55 -25.45
C ASN A 27 10.95 9.69 -26.29
N GLY A 28 10.49 8.57 -25.71
CA GLY A 28 9.77 7.50 -26.41
C GLY A 28 10.69 6.44 -27.04
N ALA A 29 12.02 6.63 -27.03
CA ALA A 29 12.94 5.62 -27.54
C ALA A 29 13.04 4.43 -26.59
N ARG A 30 13.01 3.22 -27.14
CA ARG A 30 13.12 1.97 -26.37
C ARG A 30 14.56 1.50 -26.31
N GLY A 31 14.91 0.82 -25.22
CA GLY A 31 16.21 0.19 -25.09
C GLY A 31 16.29 -0.82 -23.96
N LYS A 32 17.33 -1.64 -24.01
CA LYS A 32 17.63 -2.66 -23.01
C LYS A 32 18.63 -2.12 -22.00
N VAL A 33 18.32 -2.21 -20.72
CA VAL A 33 19.23 -1.83 -19.64
C VAL A 33 20.39 -2.83 -19.61
N LEU A 34 21.61 -2.35 -19.79
CA LEU A 34 22.81 -3.18 -19.84
C LEU A 34 23.49 -3.31 -18.48
N LYS A 35 23.51 -2.23 -17.72
CA LYS A 35 24.08 -2.15 -16.38
C LYS A 35 23.77 -0.81 -15.76
N PHE A 36 23.85 -0.73 -14.45
CA PHE A 36 23.91 0.53 -13.74
C PHE A 36 25.36 0.97 -13.52
N LEU A 37 25.58 2.28 -13.50
CA LEU A 37 26.86 2.95 -13.30
C LEU A 37 26.80 3.69 -11.95
N PRO A 38 27.29 3.09 -10.85
CA PRO A 38 27.16 3.65 -9.50
C PRO A 38 27.77 5.04 -9.36
N GLU A 39 28.97 5.24 -9.92
CA GLU A 39 29.72 6.50 -9.91
C GLU A 39 28.93 7.69 -10.47
N LYS A 40 27.99 7.41 -11.39
CA LYS A 40 27.20 8.43 -12.08
C LYS A 40 25.72 8.43 -11.67
N ASN A 41 25.31 7.48 -10.83
CA ASN A 41 23.92 7.18 -10.51
C ASN A 41 23.02 7.11 -11.76
N ARG A 42 23.45 6.33 -12.77
CA ARG A 42 22.81 6.24 -14.09
C ARG A 42 22.80 4.81 -14.63
N PHE A 43 21.77 4.47 -15.39
CA PHE A 43 21.73 3.24 -16.17
C PHE A 43 22.37 3.44 -17.53
N GLN A 44 23.13 2.46 -17.99
CA GLN A 44 23.52 2.33 -19.37
C GLN A 44 22.45 1.54 -20.11
N VAL A 45 21.86 2.15 -21.11
CA VAL A 45 20.74 1.62 -21.89
C VAL A 45 21.18 1.52 -23.33
N ARG A 46 20.98 0.35 -23.93
CA ARG A 46 21.20 0.14 -25.35
C ARG A 46 19.90 0.41 -26.10
N LEU A 47 19.88 1.46 -26.94
CA LEU A 47 18.71 1.79 -27.73
C LEU A 47 18.42 0.70 -28.77
N ALA A 48 17.15 0.34 -28.93
CA ALA A 48 16.72 -0.63 -29.92
C ALA A 48 16.77 -0.09 -31.36
N SER A 49 16.80 1.24 -31.53
CA SER A 49 16.80 1.90 -32.84
C SER A 49 18.13 1.81 -33.58
N ASP A 50 19.24 1.95 -32.86
CA ASP A 50 20.58 2.12 -33.44
C ASP A 50 21.68 1.40 -32.64
N GLU A 51 21.30 0.56 -31.66
CA GLU A 51 22.20 -0.15 -30.74
C GLU A 51 23.13 0.78 -29.94
N SER A 52 22.92 2.10 -29.97
CA SER A 52 23.76 3.05 -29.26
C SER A 52 23.53 2.95 -27.75
N CYS A 53 24.58 3.20 -26.98
CA CYS A 53 24.51 3.13 -25.53
C CYS A 53 24.41 4.53 -24.92
N LEU A 54 23.31 4.78 -24.21
CA LEU A 54 23.06 6.03 -23.52
C LEU A 54 23.14 5.85 -22.01
N SER A 55 23.65 6.86 -21.30
CA SER A 55 23.66 6.89 -19.84
C SER A 55 22.58 7.83 -19.31
N VAL A 56 21.49 7.26 -18.82
CA VAL A 56 20.30 7.99 -18.36
C VAL A 56 20.05 7.78 -16.87
N LYS A 57 19.38 8.75 -16.23
CA LYS A 57 18.96 8.58 -14.84
C LYS A 57 17.82 7.57 -14.79
N ALA A 58 17.66 6.92 -13.64
CA ALA A 58 16.55 6.02 -13.38
C ALA A 58 15.18 6.70 -13.60
N THR A 59 15.05 7.96 -13.20
CA THR A 59 13.84 8.78 -13.41
C THR A 59 13.52 9.07 -14.88
N ASN A 60 14.43 8.74 -15.80
CA ASN A 60 14.22 8.86 -17.24
C ASN A 60 13.89 7.51 -17.89
N LEU A 61 13.65 6.46 -17.10
CA LEU A 61 13.35 5.12 -17.59
C LEU A 61 11.99 4.64 -17.10
N GLN A 62 11.19 4.16 -18.05
CA GLN A 62 9.96 3.42 -17.81
C GLN A 62 10.15 1.99 -18.31
N PHE A 63 10.26 1.02 -17.41
CA PHE A 63 10.55 -0.37 -17.77
C PHE A 63 9.38 -1.02 -18.53
N GLU A 64 9.65 -1.58 -19.72
CA GLU A 64 8.68 -2.32 -20.51
C GLU A 64 8.35 -3.67 -19.85
N GLY A 65 7.07 -4.07 -19.91
CA GLY A 65 6.51 -5.15 -19.11
C GLY A 65 5.59 -4.63 -18.00
N ALA A 66 5.78 -3.41 -17.52
CA ALA A 66 4.85 -2.79 -16.57
C ALA A 66 3.49 -2.48 -17.21
N ASP A 67 3.43 -1.87 -18.40
CA ASP A 67 2.17 -1.32 -18.94
C ASP A 67 1.26 -2.35 -19.62
N ARG A 68 1.81 -3.36 -20.31
CA ARG A 68 1.00 -4.48 -20.86
C ARG A 68 0.57 -5.47 -19.78
N ALA A 69 1.40 -5.71 -18.75
CA ALA A 69 1.06 -6.64 -17.68
C ALA A 69 0.21 -6.03 -16.57
N ASP A 70 0.26 -4.71 -16.33
CA ASP A 70 -0.68 -4.03 -15.43
C ASP A 70 -2.10 -3.96 -16.04
N ALA A 71 -2.22 -4.02 -17.37
CA ALA A 71 -3.50 -4.12 -18.06
C ALA A 71 -4.13 -5.52 -17.95
N GLU A 72 -3.32 -6.57 -17.78
CA GLU A 72 -3.78 -7.96 -17.61
C GLU A 72 -3.87 -8.31 -16.11
N LEU A 73 -5.06 -8.11 -15.56
CA LEU A 73 -5.41 -8.44 -14.18
C LEU A 73 -5.35 -9.95 -13.87
N GLN A 74 -5.40 -10.80 -14.90
CA GLN A 74 -5.30 -12.25 -14.74
C GLN A 74 -3.84 -12.70 -14.78
N THR A 75 -3.16 -12.55 -13.66
CA THR A 75 -1.86 -13.21 -13.43
C THR A 75 -2.05 -14.47 -12.61
N SER A 76 -1.03 -15.33 -12.55
CA SER A 76 -1.06 -16.53 -11.68
C SER A 76 -1.26 -16.22 -10.19
N ARG A 77 -1.11 -14.95 -9.78
CA ARG A 77 -1.20 -14.52 -8.38
C ARG A 77 -2.51 -13.82 -8.03
N VAL A 78 -3.30 -13.41 -9.03
CA VAL A 78 -4.55 -12.67 -8.85
C VAL A 78 -5.72 -13.51 -9.37
N THR A 79 -6.71 -13.72 -8.51
CA THR A 79 -7.98 -14.35 -8.90
C THR A 79 -9.13 -13.38 -8.68
N SER A 80 -9.94 -13.18 -9.71
CA SER A 80 -11.10 -12.29 -9.67
C SER A 80 -12.19 -12.79 -10.62
N ASP A 81 -13.42 -12.92 -10.12
CA ASP A 81 -14.61 -13.16 -10.94
C ASP A 81 -15.05 -11.89 -11.69
N ARG A 82 -14.37 -10.76 -11.44
CA ARG A 82 -14.68 -9.42 -11.95
C ARG A 82 -13.45 -8.76 -12.58
N ALA A 83 -12.54 -9.55 -13.16
CA ALA A 83 -11.28 -9.03 -13.70
C ALA A 83 -11.44 -7.94 -14.78
N ASN A 84 -12.61 -7.86 -15.45
CA ASN A 84 -12.90 -6.82 -16.44
C ASN A 84 -13.61 -5.58 -15.86
N ALA A 85 -13.94 -5.60 -14.57
CA ALA A 85 -14.70 -4.55 -13.90
C ALA A 85 -13.83 -3.37 -13.42
N PHE A 86 -12.51 -3.49 -13.51
CA PHE A 86 -11.56 -2.46 -13.14
C PHE A 86 -10.27 -2.59 -13.96
N ARG A 87 -9.42 -1.56 -13.96
CA ARG A 87 -8.14 -1.56 -14.69
C ARG A 87 -7.12 -0.63 -14.04
N VAL A 88 -5.84 -0.99 -14.11
CA VAL A 88 -4.74 -0.09 -13.74
C VAL A 88 -4.57 0.97 -14.83
N MET A 89 -4.60 2.25 -14.44
CA MET A 89 -4.49 3.39 -15.35
C MET A 89 -3.63 4.48 -14.73
N GLU A 90 -3.05 5.35 -15.56
CA GLU A 90 -2.45 6.59 -15.09
C GLU A 90 -3.54 7.50 -14.51
N VAL A 91 -3.27 8.02 -13.32
CA VAL A 91 -4.11 8.96 -12.59
C VAL A 91 -3.33 10.24 -12.41
N GLU A 92 -3.87 11.35 -12.92
CA GLU A 92 -3.19 12.63 -12.98
C GLU A 92 -2.66 13.05 -11.60
N GLY A 93 -1.34 13.25 -11.51
CA GLY A 93 -0.66 13.67 -10.28
C GLY A 93 -0.56 12.60 -9.18
N ARG A 94 -0.95 11.35 -9.47
CA ARG A 94 -0.99 10.24 -8.50
C ARG A 94 -0.31 8.97 -9.01
N GLY A 95 0.27 9.01 -10.22
CA GLY A 95 0.87 7.85 -10.87
C GLY A 95 -0.20 6.82 -11.24
N LYS A 96 0.14 5.54 -11.18
CA LYS A 96 -0.82 4.47 -11.49
C LYS A 96 -1.82 4.25 -10.37
N GLY A 97 -3.10 4.18 -10.73
CA GLY A 97 -4.22 3.85 -9.86
C GLY A 97 -5.10 2.76 -10.47
N VAL A 98 -6.05 2.22 -9.71
CA VAL A 98 -7.03 1.24 -10.22
C VAL A 98 -8.38 1.93 -10.39
N ILE A 99 -8.96 1.87 -11.59
CA ILE A 99 -10.21 2.56 -11.94
C ILE A 99 -11.32 1.55 -12.18
N ALA A 100 -12.50 1.79 -11.61
CA ALA A 100 -13.70 1.01 -11.88
C ALA A 100 -14.20 1.25 -13.32
N LEU A 101 -14.46 0.19 -14.08
CA LEU A 101 -14.99 0.24 -15.45
C LEU A 101 -16.50 0.03 -15.51
N GLU A 102 -17.09 -0.38 -14.39
CA GLU A 102 -18.53 -0.55 -14.16
C GLU A 102 -18.87 -0.18 -12.71
N MET A 103 -20.16 -0.19 -12.37
CA MET A 103 -20.59 0.02 -10.98
C MET A 103 -20.26 -1.22 -10.14
N LEU A 104 -19.59 -1.02 -9.00
CA LEU A 104 -19.29 -2.07 -8.03
C LEU A 104 -20.16 -1.85 -6.78
N LYS A 105 -20.76 -2.92 -6.27
CA LYS A 105 -21.64 -2.84 -5.09
C LYS A 105 -20.85 -3.03 -3.81
N LYS A 106 -21.31 -2.37 -2.74
CA LYS A 106 -20.78 -2.60 -1.40
C LYS A 106 -20.75 -4.11 -1.09
N GLY A 107 -19.59 -4.56 -0.62
CA GLY A 107 -19.35 -5.97 -0.27
C GLY A 107 -18.90 -6.85 -1.43
N ASP A 108 -18.86 -6.34 -2.67
CA ASP A 108 -18.30 -7.09 -3.79
C ASP A 108 -16.84 -7.45 -3.52
N ALA A 109 -16.51 -8.73 -3.62
CA ALA A 109 -15.14 -9.20 -3.64
C ALA A 109 -14.52 -8.85 -5.01
N LEU A 110 -13.52 -7.97 -5.00
CA LEU A 110 -12.92 -7.43 -6.21
C LEU A 110 -11.82 -8.36 -6.72
N TRP A 111 -10.88 -8.77 -5.87
CA TRP A 111 -9.89 -9.80 -6.18
C TRP A 111 -9.32 -10.43 -4.90
N VAL A 112 -8.69 -11.58 -5.10
CA VAL A 112 -7.79 -12.21 -4.14
C VAL A 112 -6.39 -12.25 -4.75
N GLU A 113 -5.38 -11.83 -4.00
CA GLU A 113 -3.99 -11.77 -4.46
C GLU A 113 -3.04 -12.49 -3.49
N THR A 114 -2.07 -13.21 -4.04
CA THR A 114 -0.96 -13.85 -3.30
C THR A 114 0.28 -12.96 -3.37
N PRO A 115 1.04 -12.77 -2.28
CA PRO A 115 2.13 -11.81 -2.27
C PRO A 115 3.28 -12.27 -3.18
N VAL A 116 4.03 -11.30 -3.70
CA VAL A 116 5.30 -11.55 -4.39
C VAL A 116 6.46 -11.56 -3.41
N LEU A 117 6.39 -10.74 -2.35
CA LEU A 117 7.39 -10.67 -1.30
C LEU A 117 6.70 -10.68 0.06
N SER A 118 7.33 -11.31 1.04
CA SER A 118 6.89 -11.29 2.43
C SER A 118 8.10 -11.08 3.34
N HIS A 119 7.92 -10.24 4.36
CA HIS A 119 8.95 -9.97 5.35
C HIS A 119 8.35 -10.07 6.75
N CYS A 120 8.95 -10.95 7.56
CA CYS A 120 8.65 -11.05 8.97
C CYS A 120 9.83 -10.44 9.74
N ARG A 121 9.56 -9.40 10.51
CA ARG A 121 10.56 -8.78 11.36
C ARG A 121 10.66 -9.53 12.69
N PRO A 122 11.84 -10.04 13.08
CA PRO A 122 12.01 -10.70 14.37
C PRO A 122 11.63 -9.77 15.52
N ALA A 123 10.97 -10.30 16.56
CA ALA A 123 10.45 -9.52 17.67
C ALA A 123 11.51 -8.62 18.34
N GLN A 124 12.77 -9.10 18.41
CA GLN A 124 13.91 -8.36 18.95
C GLN A 124 14.25 -7.07 18.17
N PHE A 125 13.81 -6.95 16.92
CA PHE A 125 14.08 -5.81 16.04
C PHE A 125 12.82 -5.00 15.71
N ALA A 126 11.66 -5.31 16.29
CA ALA A 126 10.37 -4.69 15.95
C ALA A 126 10.41 -3.14 15.96
N ASN A 127 11.20 -2.55 16.87
CA ASN A 127 11.33 -1.09 17.02
C ASN A 127 12.58 -0.50 16.33
N SER A 128 13.36 -1.32 15.61
CA SER A 128 14.57 -0.85 14.92
C SER A 128 14.21 -0.07 13.65
N PRO A 129 14.73 1.14 13.43
CA PRO A 129 14.52 1.85 12.17
C PRO A 129 15.34 1.26 11.01
N SER A 130 16.39 0.48 11.31
CA SER A 130 17.26 -0.14 10.31
C SER A 130 16.87 -1.58 10.01
N TRP A 131 17.04 -1.96 8.75
CA TRP A 131 16.94 -3.35 8.29
C TRP A 131 18.21 -4.12 8.63
N ASP A 132 18.04 -5.35 9.10
CA ASP A 132 19.15 -6.25 9.32
C ASP A 132 19.67 -6.81 7.99
N PRO A 133 20.99 -6.97 7.79
CA PRO A 133 21.54 -7.47 6.54
C PRO A 133 20.96 -8.82 6.08
N GLU A 134 20.62 -9.72 7.01
CA GLU A 134 20.02 -11.00 6.64
C GLU A 134 18.56 -10.84 6.17
N GLU A 135 17.83 -9.85 6.70
CA GLU A 135 16.49 -9.51 6.22
C GLU A 135 16.53 -9.04 4.77
N ILE A 136 17.53 -8.22 4.44
CA ILE A 136 17.75 -7.71 3.08
C ILE A 136 18.07 -8.87 2.13
N VAL A 137 18.95 -9.79 2.53
CA VAL A 137 19.27 -10.98 1.73
C VAL A 137 18.04 -11.86 1.50
N ARG A 138 17.25 -12.14 2.55
CA ARG A 138 16.01 -12.94 2.43
C ARG A 138 14.98 -12.29 1.50
N LEU A 139 14.87 -10.97 1.51
CA LEU A 139 13.98 -10.24 0.61
C LEU A 139 14.50 -10.29 -0.83
N TRP A 140 15.82 -10.17 -1.02
CA TRP A 140 16.49 -10.25 -2.31
C TRP A 140 16.35 -11.63 -2.96
N ASP A 141 16.48 -12.71 -2.19
CA ASP A 141 16.32 -14.08 -2.69
C ASP A 141 14.89 -14.31 -3.21
N GLN A 142 13.88 -13.84 -2.47
CA GLN A 142 12.49 -13.87 -2.94
C GLN A 142 12.30 -13.11 -4.25
N PHE A 143 12.84 -11.88 -4.34
CA PHE A 143 12.78 -11.08 -5.57
C PHE A 143 13.48 -11.78 -6.74
N SER A 144 14.67 -12.35 -6.51
CA SER A 144 15.48 -13.00 -7.55
C SER A 144 14.77 -14.22 -8.14
N ALA A 145 13.98 -14.91 -7.32
CA ALA A 145 13.17 -16.06 -7.71
C ALA A 145 11.84 -15.71 -8.43
N LEU A 146 11.47 -14.42 -8.52
CA LEU A 146 10.27 -14.00 -9.25
C LEU A 146 10.41 -14.24 -10.76
N ALA A 147 9.27 -14.43 -11.44
CA ALA A 147 9.23 -14.38 -12.89
C ALA A 147 9.60 -12.96 -13.37
N GLU A 148 10.23 -12.85 -14.55
CA GLU A 148 10.70 -11.56 -15.09
C GLU A 148 9.59 -10.52 -15.21
N ASN A 149 8.36 -10.95 -15.52
CA ASN A 149 7.19 -10.07 -15.54
C ASN A 149 6.87 -9.48 -14.16
N ASP A 150 6.89 -10.31 -13.10
CA ASP A 150 6.65 -9.86 -11.73
C ASP A 150 7.77 -8.92 -11.24
N LYS A 151 9.03 -9.16 -11.65
CA LYS A 151 10.15 -8.25 -11.37
C LYS A 151 9.93 -6.88 -12.01
N GLY A 152 9.55 -6.85 -13.29
CA GLY A 152 9.24 -5.61 -14.01
C GLY A 152 8.09 -4.83 -13.36
N ARG A 153 7.01 -5.53 -12.99
CA ARG A 153 5.88 -4.93 -12.27
C ARG A 153 6.28 -4.37 -10.91
N LEU A 154 7.09 -5.10 -10.13
CA LEU A 154 7.60 -4.61 -8.86
C LEU A 154 8.41 -3.32 -9.03
N TRP A 155 9.32 -3.27 -10.00
CA TRP A 155 10.14 -2.08 -10.24
C TRP A 155 9.37 -0.88 -10.77
N SER A 156 8.14 -1.09 -11.23
CA SER A 156 7.23 -0.01 -11.65
C SER A 156 6.32 0.48 -10.52
N LEU A 157 6.43 -0.05 -9.31
CA LEU A 157 5.75 0.48 -8.13
C LEU A 157 6.37 1.80 -7.68
N ALA A 158 5.59 2.59 -6.95
CA ALA A 158 6.08 3.85 -6.41
C ALA A 158 7.19 3.60 -5.39
N SER A 159 8.25 4.39 -5.44
CA SER A 159 9.35 4.35 -4.47
C SER A 159 9.42 5.70 -3.77
N LYS A 160 9.79 5.70 -2.48
CA LYS A 160 9.79 6.91 -1.65
C LYS A 160 10.54 8.06 -2.35
N ASN A 161 9.85 9.19 -2.50
CA ASN A 161 10.35 10.41 -3.16
C ASN A 161 10.82 10.24 -4.63
N ASN A 162 10.47 9.14 -5.31
CA ASN A 162 11.05 8.75 -6.60
C ASN A 162 12.59 8.81 -6.62
N GLN A 163 13.21 8.63 -5.45
CA GLN A 163 14.66 8.57 -5.33
C GLN A 163 15.11 7.12 -5.52
N PHE A 164 15.55 6.82 -6.73
CA PHE A 164 16.14 5.52 -7.02
C PHE A 164 17.46 5.35 -6.28
N LEU A 165 17.48 4.34 -5.42
CA LEU A 165 18.65 3.82 -4.75
C LEU A 165 19.26 2.67 -5.58
N PRO A 166 20.53 2.31 -5.38
CA PRO A 166 21.03 1.05 -5.88
C PRO A 166 20.30 -0.12 -5.17
N PRO A 167 19.98 -1.22 -5.89
CA PRO A 167 19.57 -2.46 -5.24
C PRO A 167 20.68 -3.01 -4.33
N PRO A 168 20.37 -3.60 -3.14
CA PRO A 168 19.04 -3.99 -2.68
C PRO A 168 18.30 -2.89 -1.91
N GLN A 169 18.89 -1.72 -1.67
CA GLN A 169 18.23 -0.65 -0.93
C GLN A 169 16.95 -0.18 -1.62
N GLU A 170 16.92 -0.17 -2.96
CA GLU A 170 15.71 0.12 -3.72
C GLU A 170 14.61 -0.92 -3.52
N LEU A 171 14.97 -2.20 -3.40
CA LEU A 171 14.01 -3.27 -3.13
C LEU A 171 13.38 -3.07 -1.74
N VAL A 172 14.21 -2.75 -0.75
CA VAL A 172 13.77 -2.46 0.62
C VAL A 172 12.86 -1.24 0.66
N GLN A 173 13.22 -0.16 -0.04
CA GLN A 173 12.43 1.07 -0.10
C GLN A 173 11.09 0.85 -0.81
N THR A 174 11.10 0.14 -1.95
CA THR A 174 9.91 -0.23 -2.69
C THR A 174 9.01 -1.13 -1.83
N PHE A 175 9.60 -2.12 -1.15
CA PHE A 175 8.87 -2.98 -0.24
C PHE A 175 8.22 -2.17 0.89
N ALA A 176 8.98 -1.35 1.61
CA ALA A 176 8.47 -0.55 2.72
C ALA A 176 7.39 0.47 2.33
N THR A 177 7.35 0.91 1.06
CA THR A 177 6.36 1.87 0.56
C THR A 177 5.07 1.20 0.08
N ASN A 178 5.13 -0.08 -0.31
CA ASN A 178 4.03 -0.79 -1.00
C ASN A 178 3.58 -2.07 -0.29
N SER A 179 4.21 -2.43 0.83
CA SER A 179 3.83 -3.60 1.62
C SER A 179 2.70 -3.29 2.57
N PHE A 180 1.98 -4.35 2.92
CA PHE A 180 0.81 -4.29 3.76
C PHE A 180 0.99 -5.25 4.93
N GLY A 181 0.80 -4.73 6.14
CA GLY A 181 0.72 -5.55 7.35
C GLY A 181 -0.60 -6.36 7.39
N PRO A 182 -0.66 -7.37 8.29
CA PRO A 182 -1.78 -8.31 8.36
C PRO A 182 -3.14 -7.64 8.65
N GLU A 183 -3.18 -6.50 9.35
CA GLU A 183 -4.39 -5.68 9.53
C GLU A 183 -4.05 -4.19 9.62
N GLU A 184 -4.82 -3.33 8.96
CA GLU A 184 -4.47 -1.93 8.72
C GLU A 184 -4.99 -0.95 9.80
N ASN A 185 -5.62 -1.42 10.87
CA ASN A 185 -6.25 -0.55 11.89
C ASN A 185 -6.10 -1.03 13.34
N THR A 186 -5.29 -2.05 13.61
CA THR A 186 -4.89 -2.39 14.96
C THR A 186 -3.61 -1.64 15.28
N ARG A 187 -3.60 -0.87 16.38
CA ARG A 187 -2.34 -0.44 16.98
C ARG A 187 -1.44 -1.67 17.10
N MET A 188 -0.17 -1.54 16.70
CA MET A 188 0.81 -2.65 16.69
C MET A 188 0.83 -3.50 17.97
N ALA A 189 0.33 -2.97 19.09
CA ALA A 189 0.19 -3.66 20.36
C ALA A 189 -0.79 -4.86 20.39
N ASP A 190 -1.71 -4.99 19.43
CA ASP A 190 -2.81 -5.98 19.53
C ASP A 190 -2.74 -7.16 18.53
N VAL A 191 -1.78 -7.21 17.60
CA VAL A 191 -1.66 -8.30 16.60
C VAL A 191 -0.82 -9.49 17.09
N ALA A 192 -0.63 -9.63 18.41
CA ALA A 192 -0.15 -10.87 18.98
C ALA A 192 -1.30 -11.87 19.06
N ASP A 193 -1.70 -12.43 17.92
CA ASP A 193 -2.50 -13.65 17.93
C ASP A 193 -1.62 -14.80 18.45
N ALA A 194 -1.69 -15.02 19.77
CA ALA A 194 -1.02 -16.10 20.46
C ALA A 194 -1.50 -17.50 20.02
N SER A 195 -2.53 -17.61 19.17
CA SER A 195 -3.07 -18.88 18.69
C SER A 195 -2.52 -19.36 17.35
N THR A 196 -1.96 -18.47 16.50
CA THR A 196 -1.40 -18.85 15.19
C THR A 196 0.13 -18.83 15.13
N GLY A 197 0.82 -18.23 16.11
CA GLY A 197 2.28 -18.20 16.14
C GLY A 197 2.95 -17.47 14.96
N SER A 198 2.16 -16.82 14.11
CA SER A 198 2.67 -16.05 12.97
C SER A 198 2.99 -14.64 13.43
N LEU A 199 4.28 -14.36 13.58
CA LEU A 199 4.77 -12.99 13.72
C LEU A 199 4.26 -12.17 12.51
N ALA A 200 3.62 -11.04 12.79
CA ALA A 200 3.02 -10.16 11.78
C ALA A 200 4.01 -9.94 10.63
N SER A 201 3.65 -10.39 9.43
CA SER A 201 4.48 -10.29 8.25
C SER A 201 3.93 -9.22 7.33
N ASP A 202 4.78 -8.28 6.94
CA ASP A 202 4.47 -7.36 5.85
C ASP A 202 4.51 -8.14 4.54
N MET A 203 3.56 -7.84 3.66
CA MET A 203 3.38 -8.55 2.39
C MET A 203 3.20 -7.55 1.24
N LEU A 204 3.96 -7.73 0.16
CA LEU A 204 3.82 -6.91 -1.04
C LEU A 204 3.00 -7.66 -2.09
N PHE A 205 1.96 -7.00 -2.55
CA PHE A 205 0.98 -7.49 -3.52
C PHE A 205 0.96 -6.51 -4.71
N LEU A 206 1.30 -6.98 -5.91
CA LEU A 206 1.59 -6.10 -7.05
C LEU A 206 0.38 -5.28 -7.51
N LEU A 207 -0.80 -5.90 -7.60
CA LEU A 207 -2.02 -5.20 -7.98
C LEU A 207 -2.54 -4.35 -6.82
N THR A 208 -2.58 -4.94 -5.62
CA THR A 208 -3.13 -4.26 -4.44
C THR A 208 -2.32 -3.01 -4.06
N ALA A 209 -1.01 -3.00 -4.33
CA ALA A 209 -0.14 -1.82 -4.18
C ALA A 209 -0.48 -0.66 -5.13
N ARG A 210 -1.28 -0.88 -6.18
CA ARG A 210 -1.76 0.18 -7.09
C ARG A 210 -2.93 0.98 -6.55
N LEU A 211 -3.50 0.61 -5.39
CA LEU A 211 -4.62 1.38 -4.84
C LEU A 211 -4.07 2.62 -4.17
N ASN A 212 -4.41 3.78 -4.73
CA ASN A 212 -3.97 5.05 -4.21
C ASN A 212 -4.63 5.42 -2.87
N HIS A 213 -4.05 6.38 -2.17
CA HIS A 213 -4.54 6.84 -0.88
C HIS A 213 -5.85 7.66 -0.94
N SER A 214 -6.81 7.42 -0.06
CA SER A 214 -7.84 8.40 0.31
C SER A 214 -8.02 8.41 1.82
N CYS A 215 -8.19 9.60 2.42
CA CYS A 215 -8.57 9.70 3.85
C CYS A 215 -10.01 9.24 4.10
N ARG A 216 -10.77 9.00 3.02
CA ARG A 216 -12.08 8.34 2.99
C ARG A 216 -12.06 7.29 1.87
N PRO A 217 -11.46 6.12 2.12
CA PRO A 217 -11.29 5.09 1.11
C PRO A 217 -12.63 4.43 0.74
N ASN A 218 -12.67 3.81 -0.43
CA ASN A 218 -13.84 3.08 -0.93
C ASN A 218 -13.60 1.56 -1.04
N CYS A 219 -12.37 1.10 -0.80
CA CYS A 219 -12.04 -0.31 -0.69
C CYS A 219 -11.60 -0.67 0.73
N SER A 220 -11.74 -1.94 1.07
CA SER A 220 -11.20 -2.56 2.27
C SER A 220 -10.47 -3.84 1.89
N ARG A 221 -9.60 -4.31 2.79
CA ARG A 221 -8.91 -5.58 2.60
C ARG A 221 -9.01 -6.48 3.81
N ARG A 222 -8.84 -7.77 3.58
CA ARG A 222 -8.66 -8.79 4.59
C ARG A 222 -7.52 -9.70 4.20
N VAL A 223 -6.58 -9.94 5.11
CA VAL A 223 -5.53 -10.93 4.92
C VAL A 223 -5.95 -12.24 5.57
N THR A 224 -5.93 -13.34 4.83
CA THR A 224 -6.24 -14.68 5.37
C THR A 224 -5.43 -15.73 4.61
N GLY A 225 -4.75 -16.61 5.36
CA GLY A 225 -3.92 -17.67 4.76
C GLY A 225 -2.79 -17.14 3.87
N GLY A 226 -2.21 -15.98 4.21
CA GLY A 226 -1.15 -15.35 3.42
C GLY A 226 -1.60 -14.74 2.09
N LYS A 227 -2.92 -14.56 1.88
CA LYS A 227 -3.48 -13.89 0.70
C LYS A 227 -4.26 -12.66 1.14
N VAL A 228 -4.31 -11.64 0.28
CA VAL A 228 -5.18 -10.47 0.48
C VAL A 228 -6.44 -10.63 -0.35
N THR A 229 -7.59 -10.41 0.27
CA THR A 229 -8.87 -10.22 -0.42
C THR A 229 -9.23 -8.75 -0.35
N VAL A 230 -9.45 -8.12 -1.50
CA VAL A 230 -9.91 -6.73 -1.60
C VAL A 230 -11.40 -6.71 -1.91
N PHE A 231 -12.15 -5.86 -1.20
CA PHE A 231 -13.59 -5.72 -1.35
C PHE A 231 -14.02 -4.25 -1.37
N ALA A 232 -15.14 -3.96 -2.03
CA ALA A 232 -15.75 -2.64 -2.02
C ALA A 232 -16.36 -2.35 -0.64
N ALA A 233 -15.92 -1.26 0.00
CA ALA A 233 -16.41 -0.84 1.32
C ALA A 233 -17.76 -0.12 1.23
N ARG A 234 -18.05 0.46 0.06
CA ARG A 234 -19.31 1.12 -0.31
C ARG A 234 -19.60 0.87 -1.80
N ASP A 235 -20.73 1.35 -2.29
CA ASP A 235 -20.95 1.41 -3.74
C ASP A 235 -19.89 2.31 -4.40
N ILE A 236 -19.33 1.85 -5.52
CA ILE A 236 -18.29 2.52 -6.30
C ILE A 236 -18.83 2.74 -7.70
N GLU A 237 -18.84 3.98 -8.16
CA GLU A 237 -19.39 4.33 -9.46
C GLU A 237 -18.40 3.99 -10.59
N LYS A 238 -18.93 3.78 -11.80
CA LYS A 238 -18.09 3.64 -13.00
C LYS A 238 -17.21 4.89 -13.16
N GLY A 239 -15.91 4.67 -13.38
CA GLY A 239 -14.90 5.71 -13.53
C GLY A 239 -14.30 6.20 -12.21
N GLU A 240 -14.81 5.74 -11.07
CA GLU A 240 -14.22 6.05 -9.77
C GLU A 240 -12.92 5.27 -9.54
N GLU A 241 -11.94 5.91 -8.91
CA GLU A 241 -10.70 5.27 -8.50
C GLU A 241 -10.89 4.43 -7.22
N LEU A 242 -10.40 3.20 -7.21
CA LEU A 242 -10.34 2.32 -6.05
C LEU A 242 -9.19 2.75 -5.15
N THR A 243 -9.46 2.93 -3.85
CA THR A 243 -8.52 3.55 -2.91
C THR A 243 -8.52 2.87 -1.54
N PHE A 244 -7.36 2.94 -0.88
CA PHE A 244 -7.15 2.58 0.52
C PHE A 244 -6.73 3.78 1.37
N SER A 245 -6.71 3.62 2.70
CA SER A 245 -6.02 4.58 3.56
C SER A 245 -4.62 4.06 3.88
N TYR A 246 -3.58 4.87 3.63
CA TYR A 246 -2.18 4.52 3.92
C TYR A 246 -1.79 4.82 5.36
N ILE A 247 -2.72 5.40 6.12
CA ILE A 247 -2.55 5.93 7.46
C ILE A 247 -3.81 5.64 8.28
N GLY A 248 -3.68 5.69 9.60
CA GLY A 248 -4.82 5.51 10.51
C GLY A 248 -5.91 6.58 10.32
N PHE A 249 -7.16 6.19 10.57
CA PHE A 249 -8.35 7.04 10.41
C PHE A 249 -8.33 8.30 11.31
N TRP A 250 -7.78 8.19 12.51
CA TRP A 250 -7.91 9.14 13.62
C TRP A 250 -7.07 10.43 13.50
N HIS A 251 -6.21 10.52 12.49
CA HIS A 251 -5.31 11.67 12.33
C HIS A 251 -6.02 12.93 11.82
N ASP A 252 -5.68 14.09 12.39
CA ASP A 252 -6.12 15.40 11.88
C ASP A 252 -5.43 15.78 10.56
N HIS A 253 -5.98 16.77 9.84
CA HIS A 253 -5.54 17.12 8.51
C HIS A 253 -4.06 17.48 8.44
N ARG A 254 -3.56 18.23 9.43
CA ARG A 254 -2.15 18.63 9.47
C ARG A 254 -1.25 17.41 9.58
N PHE A 255 -1.57 16.49 10.48
CA PHE A 255 -0.81 15.26 10.66
C PHE A 255 -0.87 14.38 9.40
N ARG A 256 -2.08 14.21 8.81
CA ARG A 256 -2.26 13.46 7.56
C ARG A 256 -1.35 13.99 6.45
N GLN A 257 -1.34 15.31 6.22
CA GLN A 257 -0.48 15.93 5.20
C GLN A 257 1.01 15.73 5.49
N GLN A 258 1.43 15.90 6.75
CA GLN A 258 2.83 15.73 7.14
C GLN A 258 3.34 14.30 6.92
N VAL A 259 2.55 13.30 7.35
CA VAL A 259 2.93 11.89 7.19
C VAL A 259 2.91 11.47 5.73
N LEU A 260 1.89 11.87 4.96
CA LEU A 260 1.80 11.52 3.55
C LEU A 260 2.93 12.15 2.74
N GLN A 261 3.25 13.43 3.01
CA GLN A 261 4.38 14.10 2.37
C GLN A 261 5.73 13.49 2.81
N GLY A 262 5.90 13.15 4.08
CA GLY A 262 7.17 12.64 4.62
C GLY A 262 7.46 11.18 4.27
N ASN A 263 6.42 10.34 4.16
CA ASN A 263 6.57 8.92 3.91
C ASN A 263 6.37 8.55 2.44
N TYR A 264 5.45 9.21 1.74
CA TYR A 264 5.05 8.89 0.37
C TYR A 264 5.35 10.01 -0.64
N GLY A 265 5.73 11.20 -0.18
CA GLY A 265 6.19 12.28 -1.04
C GLY A 265 5.10 13.11 -1.73
N PHE A 266 3.83 13.00 -1.31
CA PHE A 266 2.71 13.72 -1.94
C PHE A 266 1.83 14.53 -0.96
N VAL A 267 1.21 15.59 -1.48
CA VAL A 267 0.16 16.37 -0.79
C VAL A 267 -1.19 15.74 -1.11
N CYS A 268 -1.93 15.33 -0.08
CA CYS A 268 -3.22 14.68 -0.25
C CYS A 268 -4.30 15.68 -0.66
N LYS A 269 -4.98 15.40 -1.77
CA LYS A 269 -6.11 16.18 -2.29
C LYS A 269 -7.40 15.35 -2.37
N CYS A 270 -7.51 14.29 -1.57
CA CYS A 270 -8.72 13.46 -1.53
C CYS A 270 -9.94 14.30 -1.10
N PRO A 271 -11.19 13.79 -1.30
CA PRO A 271 -12.40 14.54 -0.99
C PRO A 271 -12.46 15.12 0.43
N VAL A 272 -11.82 14.48 1.43
CA VAL A 272 -11.73 15.00 2.80
C VAL A 272 -10.73 16.15 2.91
N CYS A 273 -9.54 16.02 2.33
CA CYS A 273 -8.53 17.09 2.37
C CYS A 273 -8.88 18.29 1.47
N GLY A 274 -9.81 18.11 0.53
CA GLY A 274 -10.38 19.17 -0.30
C GLY A 274 -11.60 19.88 0.30
N LEU A 275 -12.03 19.52 1.52
CA LEU A 275 -13.16 20.17 2.17
C LEU A 275 -12.88 21.66 2.47
N PRO A 276 -13.93 22.51 2.51
CA PRO A 276 -13.82 23.88 3.01
C PRO A 276 -13.25 23.91 4.44
N PRO A 277 -12.57 25.00 4.85
CA PRO A 277 -11.90 25.06 6.16
C PRO A 277 -12.79 24.77 7.37
N SER A 278 -14.06 25.16 7.35
CA SER A 278 -15.02 24.88 8.44
C SER A 278 -15.35 23.39 8.53
N GLU A 279 -15.69 22.76 7.41
CA GLU A 279 -16.02 21.33 7.35
C GLU A 279 -14.79 20.46 7.66
N LEU A 280 -13.61 20.89 7.23
CA LEU A 280 -12.36 20.24 7.56
C LEU A 280 -12.06 20.31 9.07
N ALA A 281 -12.33 21.44 9.72
CA ALA A 281 -12.16 21.59 11.16
C ALA A 281 -13.13 20.70 11.95
N GLU A 282 -14.37 20.54 11.48
CA GLU A 282 -15.34 19.60 12.05
C GLU A 282 -14.89 18.14 11.88
N SER A 283 -14.40 17.77 10.70
CA SER A 283 -13.82 16.44 10.44
C SER A 283 -12.64 16.16 11.37
N ASP A 284 -11.74 17.12 11.55
CA ASP A 284 -10.61 17.00 12.46
C ASP A 284 -11.03 16.91 13.94
N ALA A 285 -12.14 17.56 14.33
CA ALA A 285 -12.71 17.40 15.67
C ALA A 285 -13.26 15.98 15.89
N ARG A 286 -13.99 15.43 14.90
CA ARG A 286 -14.50 14.07 14.91
C ARG A 286 -13.39 13.02 14.94
N ARG A 287 -12.36 13.16 14.10
CA ARG A 287 -11.20 12.25 14.07
C ARG A 287 -10.40 12.27 15.36
N ARG A 288 -10.18 13.44 15.97
CA ARG A 288 -9.54 13.54 17.30
C ARG A 288 -10.42 12.95 18.41
N ARG A 289 -11.75 13.01 18.28
CA ARG A 289 -12.67 12.33 19.21
C ARG A 289 -12.58 10.82 19.05
N PHE A 290 -12.55 10.33 17.81
CA PHE A 290 -12.35 8.92 17.50
C PHE A 290 -11.05 8.40 18.13
N ASP A 291 -9.93 9.11 17.94
CA ASP A 291 -8.63 8.78 18.54
C ASP A 291 -8.77 8.51 20.04
N ARG A 292 -9.32 9.46 20.79
CA ARG A 292 -9.48 9.34 22.25
C ARG A 292 -10.35 8.15 22.65
N LEU A 293 -11.43 7.88 21.92
CA LEU A 293 -12.33 6.77 22.21
C LEU A 293 -11.67 5.42 21.90
N ASP A 294 -10.92 5.34 20.80
CA ASP A 294 -10.13 4.16 20.43
C ASP A 294 -9.06 3.86 21.50
N ASP A 295 -8.35 4.87 22.02
CA ASP A 295 -7.42 4.75 23.16
C ASP A 295 -8.06 4.27 24.46
N GLU A 296 -9.34 4.62 24.66
CA GLU A 296 -10.07 4.34 25.89
C GLU A 296 -10.67 2.92 25.86
N LEU A 297 -11.08 2.45 24.69
CA LEU A 297 -11.82 1.21 24.50
C LEU A 297 -11.12 -0.03 25.11
N PRO A 298 -9.80 -0.27 24.92
CA PRO A 298 -9.07 -1.35 25.57
C PRO A 298 -9.06 -1.25 27.10
N LYS A 299 -8.96 -0.03 27.63
CA LYS A 299 -8.92 0.24 29.07
C LYS A 299 -10.28 -0.07 29.71
N LEU A 300 -11.38 0.34 29.06
CA LEU A 300 -12.74 0.02 29.47
C LEU A 300 -13.00 -1.49 29.45
N ARG A 301 -12.54 -2.17 28.39
CA ARG A 301 -12.62 -3.64 28.28
C ARG A 301 -11.87 -4.31 29.43
N LYS A 302 -10.62 -3.92 29.69
CA LYS A 302 -9.78 -4.47 30.77
C LYS A 302 -10.41 -4.25 32.15
N ALA A 303 -11.02 -3.09 32.37
CA ALA A 303 -11.78 -2.76 33.57
C ALA A 303 -13.16 -3.44 33.65
N LYS A 304 -13.56 -4.24 32.65
CA LYS A 304 -14.86 -4.94 32.56
C LYS A 304 -16.07 -3.99 32.62
N LEU A 305 -15.90 -2.75 32.16
CA LEU A 305 -16.96 -1.74 32.13
C LEU A 305 -17.85 -1.91 30.88
N TRP A 306 -18.49 -3.07 30.74
CA TRP A 306 -19.11 -3.53 29.48
C TRP A 306 -20.16 -2.58 28.90
N LYS A 307 -20.94 -1.88 29.74
CA LYS A 307 -21.90 -0.87 29.26
C LYS A 307 -21.18 0.32 28.60
N LYS A 308 -20.08 0.78 29.18
CA LYS A 308 -19.26 1.86 28.61
C LYS A 308 -18.55 1.40 27.33
N VAL A 309 -18.12 0.14 27.26
CA VAL A 309 -17.57 -0.45 26.02
C VAL A 309 -18.59 -0.34 24.89
N LEU A 310 -19.84 -0.78 25.09
CA LEU A 310 -20.88 -0.67 24.06
C LEU A 310 -21.19 0.78 23.66
N GLN A 311 -21.25 1.70 24.63
CA GLN A 311 -21.46 3.12 24.35
C GLN A 311 -20.31 3.70 23.51
N THR A 312 -19.07 3.34 23.84
CA THR A 312 -17.87 3.78 23.12
C THR A 312 -17.85 3.21 21.70
N CYS A 313 -18.15 1.92 21.51
CA CYS A 313 -18.29 1.30 20.19
C CYS A 313 -19.36 2.02 19.34
N ALA A 314 -20.52 2.31 19.90
CA ALA A 314 -21.59 3.00 19.19
C ALA A 314 -21.17 4.42 18.74
N GLU A 315 -20.43 5.14 19.58
CA GLU A 315 -19.91 6.46 19.22
C GLU A 315 -18.83 6.39 18.13
N LEU A 316 -17.92 5.40 18.19
CA LEU A 316 -16.92 5.16 17.13
C LEU A 316 -17.59 4.88 15.77
N TRP A 317 -18.64 4.05 15.75
CA TRP A 317 -19.43 3.79 14.54
C TRP A 317 -20.15 5.04 14.02
N ALA A 318 -20.73 5.85 14.91
CA ALA A 318 -21.39 7.10 14.53
C ALA A 318 -20.41 8.08 13.88
N ILE A 319 -19.22 8.25 14.47
CA ILE A 319 -18.16 9.11 13.91
C ILE A 319 -17.73 8.63 12.52
N ARG A 320 -17.49 7.33 12.34
CA ARG A 320 -17.12 6.79 11.01
C ARG A 320 -18.20 7.03 9.96
N LYS A 321 -19.46 6.83 10.33
CA LYS A 321 -20.60 7.09 9.45
C LYS A 321 -20.67 8.56 9.05
N GLU A 322 -20.46 9.49 9.98
CA GLU A 322 -20.40 10.93 9.70
C GLU A 322 -19.21 11.33 8.82
N GLU A 323 -18.06 10.67 9.01
CA GLU A 323 -16.89 10.84 8.13
C GLU A 323 -17.04 10.16 6.77
N GLY A 324 -18.13 9.39 6.56
CA GLY A 324 -18.37 8.62 5.34
C GLY A 324 -17.35 7.51 5.08
N ASP A 325 -16.67 7.03 6.13
CA ASP A 325 -15.77 5.88 6.05
C ASP A 325 -16.55 4.61 6.38
N GLU A 326 -16.86 3.84 5.35
CA GLU A 326 -17.61 2.57 5.45
C GLU A 326 -16.70 1.34 5.51
N THR A 327 -15.38 1.53 5.68
CA THR A 327 -14.46 0.40 5.82
C THR A 327 -14.70 -0.35 7.14
N SER A 328 -14.32 -1.63 7.17
CA SER A 328 -14.50 -2.47 8.37
C SER A 328 -13.68 -1.97 9.57
N MET A 329 -14.23 -2.13 10.77
CA MET A 329 -13.56 -1.89 12.05
C MET A 329 -13.55 -3.18 12.90
N PHE A 330 -12.90 -4.24 12.41
CA PHE A 330 -12.81 -5.54 13.09
C PHE A 330 -12.52 -5.45 14.60
N PHE A 331 -11.63 -4.54 15.00
CA PHE A 331 -11.32 -4.31 16.41
C PHE A 331 -12.54 -3.84 17.21
N VAL A 332 -13.27 -2.84 16.71
CA VAL A 332 -14.49 -2.32 17.37
C VAL A 332 -15.59 -3.38 17.37
N GLU A 333 -15.73 -4.16 16.29
CA GLU A 333 -16.68 -5.28 16.19
C GLU A 333 -16.43 -6.35 17.27
N GLU A 334 -15.16 -6.72 17.50
CA GLU A 334 -14.79 -7.72 18.49
C GLU A 334 -15.04 -7.23 19.93
N HIS A 335 -14.70 -5.97 20.21
CA HIS A 335 -15.00 -5.33 21.49
C HIS A 335 -16.52 -5.30 21.77
N GLU A 336 -17.30 -4.97 20.75
CA GLU A 336 -18.76 -4.92 20.83
C GLU A 336 -19.35 -6.32 21.07
N ARG A 337 -18.91 -7.33 20.30
CA ARG A 337 -19.33 -8.73 20.45
C ARG A 337 -19.08 -9.25 21.87
N LEU A 338 -17.85 -9.08 22.37
CA LEU A 338 -17.48 -9.50 23.72
C LEU A 338 -18.32 -8.80 24.80
N ALA A 339 -18.54 -7.50 24.67
CA ALA A 339 -19.35 -6.75 25.65
C ALA A 339 -20.81 -7.22 25.67
N ARG A 340 -21.41 -7.50 24.50
CA ARG A 340 -22.77 -8.07 24.39
C ARG A 340 -22.85 -9.44 25.06
N GLU A 341 -21.87 -10.32 24.82
CA GLU A 341 -21.82 -11.64 25.45
C GLU A 341 -21.71 -11.57 26.98
N LYS A 342 -20.85 -10.70 27.51
CA LYS A 342 -20.65 -10.56 28.97
C LYS A 342 -21.87 -9.98 29.66
N LEU A 343 -22.55 -9.00 29.06
CA LEU A 343 -23.80 -8.45 29.61
C LEU A 343 -24.96 -9.45 29.50
N GLY A 344 -25.01 -10.26 28.45
CA GLY A 344 -26.01 -11.33 28.29
C GLY A 344 -25.89 -12.43 29.36
N LYS A 345 -24.65 -12.81 29.72
CA LYS A 345 -24.40 -13.80 30.80
C LYS A 345 -24.74 -13.27 32.20
N SER A 346 -24.78 -11.96 32.40
CA SER A 346 -25.12 -11.34 33.70
C SER A 346 -26.63 -11.26 33.96
N LYS A 347 -27.47 -11.65 32.99
CA LYS A 347 -28.94 -11.71 33.09
C LYS A 347 -29.48 -13.13 33.33
N LYS A 348 -28.60 -14.14 33.38
CA LYS A 348 -28.89 -15.50 33.80
C LYS A 348 -28.27 -15.71 35.17
#